data_AF-A0A520BCI0-F1
#
_entry.id   AF-A0A520BCI0-F1
#
_cell.length_a   1.000
_cell.length_b   1.000
_cell.length_c   1.000
_cell.angle_alpha   90.00
_cell.angle_beta   90.00
_cell.angle_gamma   90.00
#
_symmetry.space_group_name_H-M   'P 1'
#
loop_
_entity.id
_entity.type
_entity.pdbx_description
1 polymer ?
#
loop_
_entity_poly.entity_id
_entity_poly.type
_entity_poly.pdbx_seq_one_letter_code
_entity_poly.pdbx_strand_id
1 'polypeptide(L)'
;PCVSPWAWERVQRWNRDALDPNRNFRSGSPVGESAALVDLLGPLRGQVLLHIDLHETTDSDESEFRPALAARDGEAFVADVVPDGFYLVDDAEHPQPEFQRSVIEAVARVTHIAPPDAHGHIIGCPLQSPGVISFAVAKKNLCAAITEARFSTTTEVYPDSPRTTPQQCIAAQVTAVRAAIAYALAHPV
;
A
#
# COMPACT_ATOMS: atom_id res chain seq x y z
N PRO A 1 -5.37 3.62 -14.68
CA PRO A 1 -5.13 2.50 -13.74
C PRO A 1 -3.67 2.40 -13.25
N CYS A 2 -2.70 2.94 -13.98
CA CYS A 2 -1.30 3.03 -13.55
C CYS A 2 -0.93 4.50 -13.35
N VAL A 3 -0.61 4.90 -12.12
CA VAL A 3 -0.27 6.29 -11.75
C VAL A 3 1.13 6.65 -12.27
N SER A 4 2.07 5.70 -12.23
CA SER A 4 3.48 5.90 -12.57
C SER A 4 3.91 5.03 -13.77
N PRO A 5 3.45 5.33 -15.00
CA PRO A 5 3.70 4.50 -16.17
C PRO A 5 5.18 4.42 -16.56
N TRP A 6 5.97 5.49 -16.38
CA TRP A 6 7.40 5.46 -16.65
C TRP A 6 8.14 4.50 -15.72
N ALA A 7 7.77 4.51 -14.44
CA ALA A 7 8.37 3.65 -13.42
C ALA A 7 7.97 2.19 -13.65
N TRP A 8 6.72 1.96 -14.07
CA TRP A 8 6.24 0.64 -14.47
C TRP A 8 7.03 0.04 -15.64
N GLU A 9 7.25 0.81 -16.72
CA GLU A 9 8.04 0.33 -17.88
C GLU A 9 9.51 0.02 -17.55
N ARG A 10 10.02 0.56 -16.44
CA ARG A 10 11.42 0.42 -16.03
C ARG A 10 11.63 -0.40 -14.76
N VAL A 11 10.56 -0.93 -14.18
CA VAL A 11 10.59 -1.65 -12.90
C VAL A 11 11.28 -0.80 -11.82
N GLN A 12 10.73 0.40 -11.58
CA GLN A 12 11.26 1.36 -10.63
C GLN A 12 10.20 1.75 -9.59
N ARG A 13 10.64 2.01 -8.36
CA ARG A 13 9.81 2.59 -7.30
C ARG A 13 9.62 4.10 -7.47
N TRP A 14 10.65 4.79 -7.95
CA TRP A 14 10.65 6.25 -8.08
C TRP A 14 10.40 6.69 -9.52
N ASN A 15 10.03 7.97 -9.67
CA ASN A 15 10.00 8.60 -10.98
C ASN A 15 11.43 8.89 -11.50
N ARG A 16 11.52 9.41 -12.72
CA ARG A 16 12.80 9.77 -13.38
C ARG A 16 13.66 10.79 -12.64
N ASP A 17 13.09 11.49 -11.65
CA ASP A 17 13.76 12.51 -10.85
C ASP A 17 14.16 11.97 -9.45
N ALA A 18 14.11 10.64 -9.27
CA ALA A 18 14.39 9.95 -8.02
C ALA A 18 13.47 10.36 -6.84
N LEU A 19 12.22 10.68 -7.15
CA LEU A 19 11.18 11.01 -6.17
C LEU A 19 10.16 9.88 -6.05
N ASP A 20 9.80 9.53 -4.81
CA ASP A 20 8.76 8.51 -4.51
C ASP A 20 7.36 9.11 -4.67
N PRO A 21 6.54 8.66 -5.66
CA PRO A 21 5.18 9.14 -5.81
C PRO A 21 4.33 8.92 -4.55
N ASN A 22 4.51 7.79 -3.86
CA ASN A 22 3.75 7.42 -2.66
C ASN A 22 4.30 8.06 -1.36
N ARG A 23 5.02 9.18 -1.50
CA ARG A 23 5.35 10.14 -0.43
C ARG A 23 4.98 11.58 -0.81
N ASN A 24 4.31 11.75 -1.94
CA ASN A 24 4.14 13.03 -2.61
C ASN A 24 2.70 13.32 -3.06
N PHE A 25 1.70 12.62 -2.51
CA PHE A 25 0.29 12.91 -2.77
C PHE A 25 -0.23 14.07 -1.91
N ARG A 26 0.17 15.29 -2.27
CA ARG A 26 -0.25 16.55 -1.65
C ARG A 26 -0.36 17.67 -2.68
N SER A 27 -1.07 18.74 -2.34
CA SER A 27 -1.09 19.96 -3.15
C SER A 27 0.33 20.53 -3.32
N GLY A 28 0.67 20.98 -4.53
CA GLY A 28 2.01 21.47 -4.86
C GLY A 28 3.09 20.38 -4.89
N SER A 29 2.71 19.13 -5.14
CA SER A 29 3.67 18.03 -5.26
C SER A 29 4.73 18.30 -6.34
N PRO A 30 6.03 18.06 -6.07
CA PRO A 30 7.07 18.10 -7.08
C PRO A 30 7.04 16.88 -8.01
N VAL A 31 6.23 15.86 -7.69
CA VAL A 31 6.09 14.63 -8.47
C VAL A 31 4.89 14.78 -9.40
N GLY A 32 5.14 14.91 -10.70
CA GLY A 32 4.09 15.18 -11.69
C GLY A 32 2.94 14.16 -11.69
N GLU A 33 3.25 12.88 -11.50
CA GLU A 33 2.26 11.79 -11.40
C GLU A 33 1.35 11.96 -10.17
N SER A 34 1.95 12.29 -9.02
CA SER A 34 1.21 12.54 -7.78
C SER A 34 0.38 13.82 -7.86
N ALA A 35 0.94 14.90 -8.42
CA ALA A 35 0.23 16.17 -8.62
C ALA A 35 -1.01 15.95 -9.50
N ALA A 36 -0.85 15.25 -10.63
CA ALA A 36 -1.94 14.96 -11.55
C ALA A 36 -3.07 14.15 -10.88
N LEU A 37 -2.73 13.15 -10.05
CA LEU A 37 -3.74 12.36 -9.35
C LEU A 37 -4.46 13.17 -8.24
N VAL A 38 -3.73 14.00 -7.50
CA VAL A 38 -4.31 14.89 -6.48
C VAL A 38 -5.27 15.88 -7.14
N ASP A 39 -4.89 16.50 -8.25
CA ASP A 39 -5.76 17.45 -8.97
C ASP A 39 -7.00 16.77 -9.54
N LEU A 40 -6.85 15.55 -10.07
CA LEU A 40 -7.96 14.75 -10.60
C LEU A 40 -8.98 14.37 -9.51
N LEU A 41 -8.49 13.93 -8.34
CA LEU A 41 -9.33 13.44 -7.26
C LEU A 41 -9.79 14.54 -6.30
N GLY A 42 -9.18 15.73 -6.35
CA GLY A 42 -9.49 16.87 -5.49
C GLY A 42 -10.98 17.21 -5.42
N PRO A 43 -11.71 17.31 -6.55
CA PRO A 43 -13.15 17.56 -6.54
C PRO A 43 -14.00 16.46 -5.87
N LEU A 44 -13.46 15.26 -5.67
CA LEU A 44 -14.12 14.11 -5.04
C LEU A 44 -13.72 13.93 -3.58
N ARG A 45 -12.79 14.73 -3.06
CA ARG A 45 -12.34 14.64 -1.66
C ARG A 45 -13.53 14.80 -0.71
N GLY A 46 -13.63 13.90 0.27
CA GLY A 46 -14.74 13.84 1.22
C GLY A 46 -16.05 13.25 0.66
N GLN A 47 -16.11 12.89 -0.63
CA GLN A 47 -17.27 12.28 -1.27
C GLN A 47 -17.05 10.80 -1.61
N VAL A 48 -15.79 10.34 -1.62
CA VAL A 48 -15.44 8.95 -1.89
C VAL A 48 -15.68 8.10 -0.64
N LEU A 49 -16.48 7.04 -0.76
CA LEU A 49 -16.72 6.11 0.36
C LEU A 49 -15.56 5.14 0.58
N LEU A 50 -14.94 4.66 -0.51
CA LEU A 50 -13.87 3.66 -0.52
C LEU A 50 -12.69 4.10 -1.39
N HIS A 51 -11.48 4.07 -0.84
CA HIS A 51 -10.22 4.21 -1.58
C HIS A 51 -9.32 3.00 -1.29
N ILE A 52 -9.12 2.15 -2.29
CA ILE A 52 -8.16 1.05 -2.19
C ILE A 52 -6.98 1.30 -3.13
N ASP A 53 -5.78 1.31 -2.58
CA ASP A 53 -4.52 1.54 -3.28
C ASP A 53 -3.75 0.22 -3.39
N LEU A 54 -3.36 -0.16 -4.61
CA LEU A 54 -2.84 -1.50 -4.90
C LEU A 54 -1.33 -1.51 -4.98
N HIS A 55 -0.67 -2.08 -3.98
CA HIS A 55 0.78 -2.19 -3.87
C HIS A 55 1.25 -3.64 -3.73
N GLU A 56 2.56 -3.82 -3.90
CA GLU A 56 3.30 -5.03 -3.60
C GLU A 56 4.60 -4.66 -2.89
N THR A 57 5.01 -5.53 -1.96
CA THR A 57 6.31 -5.49 -1.30
C THR A 57 7.13 -6.62 -1.91
N THR A 58 8.35 -6.34 -2.36
CA THR A 58 9.15 -7.29 -3.16
C THR A 58 10.53 -7.51 -2.55
N ASP A 59 11.24 -8.56 -2.97
CA ASP A 59 12.66 -8.75 -2.66
C ASP A 59 13.50 -7.55 -3.12
N SER A 60 13.07 -6.88 -4.21
CA SER A 60 13.73 -5.69 -4.74
C SER A 60 13.59 -4.44 -3.86
N ASP A 61 12.63 -4.40 -2.92
CA ASP A 61 12.61 -3.35 -1.90
C ASP A 61 13.86 -3.42 -1.01
N GLU A 62 14.28 -4.62 -0.60
CA GLU A 62 15.51 -4.81 0.20
C GLU A 62 16.79 -4.79 -0.65
N SER A 63 16.77 -5.37 -1.86
CA SER A 63 17.99 -5.52 -2.66
C SER A 63 18.36 -4.28 -3.48
N GLU A 64 17.39 -3.43 -3.83
CA GLU A 64 17.57 -2.29 -4.75
C GLU A 64 17.04 -0.98 -4.15
N PHE A 65 15.74 -0.90 -3.82
CA PHE A 65 15.10 0.39 -3.55
C PHE A 65 15.46 1.00 -2.18
N ARG A 66 15.50 0.21 -1.10
CA ARG A 66 15.92 0.69 0.23
C ARG A 66 17.41 1.06 0.28
N PRO A 67 18.34 0.27 -0.30
CA PRO A 67 19.74 0.70 -0.44
C PRO A 67 19.88 1.99 -1.25
N ALA A 68 19.17 2.11 -2.38
CA ALA A 68 19.17 3.32 -3.19
C ALA A 68 18.64 4.53 -2.39
N LEU A 69 17.57 4.34 -1.60
CA LEU A 69 17.00 5.37 -0.73
C LEU A 69 18.02 5.87 0.29
N ALA A 70 18.67 4.94 1.00
CA ALA A 70 19.69 5.27 1.98
C ALA A 70 20.86 6.03 1.33
N ALA A 71 21.34 5.59 0.17
CA ALA A 71 22.41 6.26 -0.57
C ALA A 71 22.02 7.68 -1.03
N ARG A 72 20.80 7.86 -1.54
CA ARG A 72 20.27 9.16 -1.97
C ARG A 72 20.20 10.14 -0.80
N ASP A 73 19.75 9.66 0.36
CA ASP A 73 19.51 10.50 1.54
C ASP A 73 20.76 10.66 2.42
N GLY A 74 21.86 9.98 2.09
CA GLY A 74 23.12 10.04 2.85
C GLY A 74 23.08 9.26 4.16
N GLU A 75 22.19 8.27 4.25
CA GLU A 75 21.94 7.44 5.43
C GLU A 75 22.57 6.05 5.29
N ALA A 76 22.79 5.38 6.42
CA ALA A 76 23.22 3.98 6.42
C ALA A 76 22.04 3.06 6.05
N PHE A 77 22.27 2.14 5.11
CA PHE A 77 21.31 1.08 4.87
C PHE A 77 21.30 0.07 6.03
N VAL A 78 20.12 -0.15 6.60
CA VAL A 78 19.87 -1.21 7.59
C VAL A 78 18.94 -2.23 6.95
N ALA A 79 19.47 -3.45 6.76
CA ALA A 79 18.72 -4.55 6.20
C ALA A 79 17.56 -4.97 7.11
N ASP A 80 16.46 -5.38 6.50
CA ASP A 80 15.29 -5.91 7.18
C ASP A 80 14.75 -7.15 6.45
N VAL A 81 13.68 -7.72 6.97
CA VAL A 81 13.05 -8.91 6.39
C VAL A 81 11.83 -8.50 5.58
N VAL A 82 11.75 -8.97 4.33
CA VAL A 82 10.53 -8.87 3.52
C VAL A 82 9.45 -9.78 4.12
N PRO A 83 8.24 -9.27 4.42
CA PRO A 83 7.17 -10.07 4.99
C PRO A 83 6.69 -11.16 4.00
N ASP A 84 6.73 -12.43 4.40
CA ASP A 84 6.25 -13.55 3.55
C ASP A 84 4.71 -13.64 3.54
N GLY A 85 4.06 -12.80 2.75
CA GLY A 85 2.63 -12.91 2.44
C GLY A 85 1.92 -11.57 2.23
N PHE A 86 0.62 -11.64 2.02
CA PHE A 86 -0.24 -10.47 1.87
C PHE A 86 -0.45 -9.75 3.20
N TYR A 87 -0.44 -8.43 3.20
CA TYR A 87 -0.88 -7.61 4.34
C TYR A 87 -1.57 -6.32 3.87
N LEU A 88 -2.16 -5.61 4.82
CA LEU A 88 -2.82 -4.32 4.62
C LEU A 88 -2.16 -3.23 5.47
N VAL A 89 -2.24 -2.00 4.98
CA VAL A 89 -1.88 -0.79 5.71
C VAL A 89 -3.15 0.00 6.03
N ASP A 90 -3.47 0.11 7.32
CA ASP A 90 -4.55 0.95 7.83
C ASP A 90 -4.00 2.33 8.24
N ASP A 91 -4.82 3.38 8.08
CA ASP A 91 -4.45 4.73 8.51
C ASP A 91 -4.58 4.84 10.03
N ALA A 92 -3.47 5.09 10.72
CA ALA A 92 -3.43 5.25 12.16
C ALA A 92 -4.29 6.42 12.67
N GLU A 93 -4.57 7.42 11.82
CA GLU A 93 -5.40 8.57 12.20
C GLU A 93 -6.90 8.31 12.04
N HIS A 94 -7.28 7.37 11.18
CA HIS A 94 -8.67 7.04 10.88
C HIS A 94 -8.87 5.52 10.69
N PRO A 95 -8.54 4.69 11.70
CA PRO A 95 -8.50 3.24 11.53
C PRO A 95 -9.89 2.67 11.23
N GLN A 96 -9.94 1.62 10.40
CA GLN A 96 -11.18 0.86 10.11
C GLN A 96 -10.98 -0.64 10.34
N PRO A 97 -10.82 -1.11 11.59
CA PRO A 97 -10.37 -2.48 11.88
C PRO A 97 -11.27 -3.59 11.31
N GLU A 98 -12.58 -3.43 11.37
CA GLU A 98 -13.54 -4.40 10.84
C GLU A 98 -13.51 -4.48 9.30
N PHE A 99 -13.29 -3.34 8.64
CA PHE A 99 -13.09 -3.27 7.19
C PHE A 99 -11.80 -3.99 6.79
N GLN A 100 -10.67 -3.67 7.45
CA GLN A 100 -9.39 -4.34 7.17
C GLN A 100 -9.49 -5.85 7.39
N ARG A 101 -10.13 -6.27 8.50
CA ARG A 101 -10.35 -7.69 8.80
C ARG A 101 -11.16 -8.39 7.71
N SER A 102 -12.24 -7.76 7.24
CA SER A 102 -13.07 -8.33 6.17
C SER A 102 -12.28 -8.54 4.87
N VAL A 103 -11.39 -7.61 4.53
CA VAL A 103 -10.50 -7.74 3.38
C VAL A 103 -9.47 -8.87 3.59
N ILE A 104 -8.82 -8.92 4.76
CA ILE A 104 -7.87 -10.00 5.10
C ILE A 104 -8.53 -11.38 5.06
N GLU A 105 -9.72 -11.55 5.66
CA GLU A 105 -10.44 -12.83 5.68
C GLU A 105 -10.82 -13.32 4.27
N ALA A 106 -11.09 -12.40 3.35
CA ALA A 106 -11.34 -12.74 1.95
C ALA A 106 -10.04 -13.15 1.24
N VAL A 107 -8.98 -12.36 1.39
CA VAL A 107 -7.70 -12.60 0.70
C VAL A 107 -6.97 -13.84 1.23
N ALA A 108 -7.11 -14.16 2.51
CA ALA A 108 -6.56 -15.37 3.13
C ALA A 108 -7.06 -16.68 2.50
N ARG A 109 -8.14 -16.63 1.72
CA ARG A 109 -8.68 -17.78 0.97
C ARG A 109 -7.98 -18.02 -0.37
N VAL A 110 -7.22 -17.04 -0.87
CA VAL A 110 -6.57 -17.08 -2.19
C VAL A 110 -5.05 -17.01 -2.12
N THR A 111 -4.49 -16.40 -1.07
CA THR A 111 -3.06 -16.36 -0.78
C THR A 111 -2.81 -16.35 0.72
N HIS A 112 -1.57 -16.62 1.15
CA HIS A 112 -1.20 -16.57 2.56
C HIS A 112 -1.01 -15.13 3.05
N ILE A 113 -1.36 -14.90 4.32
CA ILE A 113 -1.19 -13.62 5.01
C ILE A 113 0.18 -13.56 5.66
N ALA A 114 0.85 -12.41 5.58
CA ALA A 114 2.16 -12.21 6.17
C ALA A 114 2.15 -12.45 7.69
N PRO A 115 3.04 -13.30 8.22
CA PRO A 115 3.28 -13.37 9.65
C PRO A 115 4.07 -12.15 10.12
N PRO A 116 3.95 -11.76 11.41
CA PRO A 116 4.86 -10.79 11.99
C PRO A 116 6.27 -11.37 12.16
N ASP A 117 7.25 -10.48 12.26
CA ASP A 117 8.62 -10.78 12.67
C ASP A 117 8.73 -11.17 14.17
N ALA A 118 9.95 -11.38 14.65
CA ALA A 118 10.23 -11.74 16.04
C ALA A 118 9.83 -10.66 17.07
N HIS A 119 9.60 -9.42 16.62
CA HIS A 119 9.17 -8.29 17.44
C HIS A 119 7.65 -8.05 17.37
N GLY A 120 6.92 -8.86 16.60
CA GLY A 120 5.49 -8.66 16.41
C GLY A 120 5.17 -7.56 15.39
N HIS A 121 6.08 -7.27 14.47
CA HIS A 121 5.96 -6.22 13.47
C HIS A 121 5.92 -6.77 12.04
N ILE A 122 5.45 -5.96 11.09
CA ILE A 122 5.68 -6.12 9.65
C ILE A 122 6.31 -4.81 9.16
N ILE A 123 7.45 -4.88 8.47
CA ILE A 123 8.24 -3.73 7.99
C ILE A 123 8.46 -2.63 9.06
N GLY A 124 8.82 -3.07 10.28
CA GLY A 124 9.04 -2.18 11.43
C GLY A 124 7.78 -1.53 12.01
N CYS A 125 6.59 -1.89 11.53
CA CYS A 125 5.32 -1.37 12.01
C CYS A 125 4.58 -2.40 12.87
N PRO A 126 4.01 -1.99 14.02
CA PRO A 126 3.22 -2.90 14.84
C PRO A 126 1.93 -3.32 14.14
N LEU A 127 1.52 -4.57 14.38
CA LEU A 127 0.24 -5.07 13.89
C LEU A 127 -0.91 -4.46 14.68
N GLN A 128 -1.94 -3.99 13.96
CA GLN A 128 -3.26 -3.69 14.50
C GLN A 128 -4.07 -4.99 14.69
N SER A 129 -3.92 -5.92 13.75
CA SER A 129 -4.52 -7.25 13.76
C SER A 129 -3.73 -8.17 12.82
N PRO A 130 -3.95 -9.49 12.80
CA PRO A 130 -3.22 -10.39 11.89
C PRO A 130 -3.26 -9.90 10.44
N GLY A 131 -2.09 -9.64 9.87
CA GLY A 131 -1.95 -9.14 8.49
C GLY A 131 -2.28 -7.66 8.27
N VAL A 132 -2.43 -6.86 9.33
CA VAL A 132 -2.75 -5.43 9.20
C VAL A 132 -1.79 -4.61 10.05
N ILE A 133 -1.04 -3.71 9.43
CA ILE A 133 -0.21 -2.72 10.13
C ILE A 133 -0.94 -1.38 10.24
N SER A 134 -0.59 -0.61 11.27
CA SER A 134 -1.04 0.78 11.41
C SER A 134 0.10 1.71 10.97
N PHE A 135 -0.17 2.60 10.01
CA PHE A 135 0.82 3.52 9.47
C PHE A 135 0.26 4.94 9.38
N ALA A 136 1.13 5.95 9.39
CA ALA A 136 0.73 7.35 9.32
C ALA A 136 0.44 7.78 7.86
N VAL A 137 -0.57 7.16 7.23
CA VAL A 137 -0.87 7.25 5.79
C VAL A 137 -1.07 8.71 5.36
N ALA A 138 -1.94 9.45 6.04
CA ALA A 138 -2.21 10.84 5.73
C ALA A 138 -0.99 11.75 5.98
N LYS A 139 -0.38 11.67 7.17
CA LYS A 139 0.85 12.43 7.52
C LYS A 139 2.03 12.18 6.58
N LYS A 140 2.12 11.00 5.97
CA LYS A 140 3.20 10.63 5.04
C LYS A 140 2.85 10.88 3.58
N ASN A 141 1.69 11.49 3.28
CA ASN A 141 1.20 11.80 1.93
C ASN A 141 1.15 10.56 1.01
N LEU A 142 0.60 9.47 1.51
CA LEU A 142 0.35 8.25 0.73
C LEU A 142 -0.94 8.39 -0.09
N CYS A 143 -1.05 7.61 -1.16
CA CYS A 143 -2.14 7.65 -2.14
C CYS A 143 -3.51 7.45 -1.48
N ALA A 144 -3.64 6.47 -0.58
CA ALA A 144 -4.89 6.12 0.08
C ALA A 144 -5.51 7.28 0.88
N ALA A 145 -4.75 8.34 1.21
CA ALA A 145 -5.24 9.52 1.92
C ALA A 145 -5.75 10.66 1.02
N ILE A 146 -5.58 10.59 -0.31
CA ILE A 146 -5.94 11.70 -1.22
C ILE A 146 -7.41 12.11 -1.07
N THR A 147 -8.29 11.12 -0.99
CA THR A 147 -9.74 11.32 -1.08
C THR A 147 -10.43 11.51 0.26
N GLU A 148 -9.73 11.29 1.38
CA GLU A 148 -10.33 11.20 2.73
C GLU A 148 -11.49 10.19 2.77
N ALA A 149 -11.34 9.07 2.06
CA ALA A 149 -12.38 8.05 2.06
C ALA A 149 -12.52 7.41 3.45
N ARG A 150 -13.76 7.17 3.88
CA ARG A 150 -14.04 6.50 5.16
C ARG A 150 -13.36 5.14 5.22
N PHE A 151 -13.53 4.34 4.17
CA PHE A 151 -12.85 3.06 4.02
C PHE A 151 -11.64 3.27 3.14
N SER A 152 -10.45 3.14 3.71
CA SER A 152 -9.20 3.26 2.97
C SER A 152 -8.24 2.15 3.35
N THR A 153 -7.44 1.68 2.40
CA THR A 153 -6.38 0.71 2.66
C THR A 153 -5.37 0.71 1.53
N THR A 154 -4.12 0.40 1.86
CA THR A 154 -3.11 0.00 0.87
C THR A 154 -2.89 -1.49 1.01
N THR A 155 -3.06 -2.23 -0.08
CA THR A 155 -2.78 -3.67 -0.12
C THR A 155 -1.30 -3.89 -0.39
N GLU A 156 -0.70 -4.91 0.20
CA GLU A 156 0.69 -5.26 -0.05
C GLU A 156 0.80 -6.75 -0.33
N VAL A 157 0.89 -7.11 -1.60
CA VAL A 157 1.16 -8.49 -2.05
C VAL A 157 2.66 -8.77 -1.99
N TYR A 158 3.06 -10.01 -1.68
CA TYR A 158 4.45 -10.45 -1.81
C TYR A 158 4.60 -11.44 -2.98
N PRO A 159 5.06 -11.01 -4.17
CA PRO A 159 5.10 -11.86 -5.37
C PRO A 159 6.29 -12.83 -5.42
N ASP A 160 7.36 -12.58 -4.67
CA ASP A 160 8.60 -13.38 -4.74
C ASP A 160 8.58 -14.62 -3.84
N SER A 161 7.51 -14.81 -3.07
CA SER A 161 7.32 -16.01 -2.26
C SER A 161 7.26 -17.27 -3.12
N PRO A 162 7.97 -18.36 -2.76
CA PRO A 162 7.81 -19.66 -3.43
C PRO A 162 6.42 -20.28 -3.25
N ARG A 163 5.56 -19.67 -2.42
CA ARG A 163 4.20 -20.14 -2.09
C ARG A 163 3.11 -19.45 -2.93
N THR A 164 3.46 -18.48 -3.76
CA THR A 164 2.53 -17.76 -4.64
C THR A 164 2.91 -17.90 -6.11
N THR A 165 2.08 -17.34 -6.97
CA THR A 165 2.30 -17.21 -8.41
C THR A 165 1.84 -15.82 -8.85
N PRO A 166 2.30 -15.30 -10.00
CA PRO A 166 1.80 -14.03 -10.53
C PRO A 166 0.27 -13.97 -10.65
N GLN A 167 -0.36 -15.08 -11.03
CA GLN A 167 -1.82 -15.18 -11.12
C GLN A 167 -2.49 -15.12 -9.75
N GLN A 168 -1.91 -15.72 -8.71
CA GLN A 168 -2.40 -15.60 -7.34
C GLN A 168 -2.24 -14.19 -6.80
N CYS A 169 -1.16 -13.48 -7.14
CA CYS A 169 -0.98 -12.07 -6.78
C CYS A 169 -2.09 -11.19 -7.36
N ILE A 170 -2.41 -11.37 -8.65
CA ILE A 170 -3.54 -10.68 -9.30
C ILE A 170 -4.87 -11.07 -8.62
N ALA A 171 -5.07 -12.36 -8.33
CA ALA A 171 -6.28 -12.84 -7.67
C ALA A 171 -6.44 -12.26 -6.25
N ALA A 172 -5.34 -12.08 -5.51
CA ALA A 172 -5.34 -11.43 -4.20
C ALA A 172 -5.80 -9.97 -4.30
N GLN A 173 -5.26 -9.20 -5.26
CA GLN A 173 -5.68 -7.82 -5.47
C GLN A 173 -7.15 -7.70 -5.88
N VAL A 174 -7.59 -8.52 -6.82
CA VAL A 174 -9.01 -8.55 -7.24
C VAL A 174 -9.92 -8.94 -6.07
N THR A 175 -9.50 -9.91 -5.24
CA THR A 175 -10.24 -10.32 -4.06
C THR A 175 -10.32 -9.20 -3.03
N ALA A 176 -9.22 -8.48 -2.80
CA ALA A 176 -9.19 -7.34 -1.89
C ALA A 176 -10.14 -6.23 -2.34
N VAL A 177 -10.09 -5.84 -3.62
CA VAL A 177 -11.00 -4.83 -4.20
C VAL A 177 -12.46 -5.26 -4.06
N ARG A 178 -12.79 -6.51 -4.39
CA ARG A 178 -14.18 -7.01 -4.30
C ARG A 178 -14.68 -7.05 -2.85
N ALA A 179 -13.85 -7.52 -1.92
CA ALA A 179 -14.19 -7.56 -0.50
C ALA A 179 -14.39 -6.14 0.05
N ALA A 180 -13.51 -5.21 -0.30
CA ALA A 180 -13.61 -3.82 0.12
C ALA A 180 -14.88 -3.14 -0.40
N ILE A 181 -15.21 -3.32 -1.68
CA ILE A 181 -16.45 -2.80 -2.28
C ILE A 181 -17.68 -3.43 -1.59
N ALA A 182 -17.69 -4.75 -1.39
CA ALA A 182 -18.80 -5.43 -0.73
C ALA A 182 -19.02 -4.92 0.70
N TYR A 183 -17.93 -4.72 1.46
CA TYR A 183 -17.99 -4.18 2.81
C TYR A 183 -18.54 -2.75 2.81
N ALA A 184 -18.02 -1.88 1.93
CA ALA A 184 -18.46 -0.49 1.83
C ALA A 184 -19.94 -0.38 1.46
N LEU A 185 -20.43 -1.21 0.54
CA LEU A 185 -21.85 -1.26 0.15
C LEU A 185 -22.78 -1.84 1.22
N ALA A 186 -22.27 -2.70 2.11
CA ALA A 186 -23.02 -3.25 3.24
C ALA A 186 -23.06 -2.28 4.44
N HIS A 187 -22.19 -1.28 4.47
CA HIS A 187 -22.12 -0.26 5.49
C HIS A 187 -22.22 1.16 4.88
N PRO A 188 -23.24 1.42 4.03
CA PRO A 188 -23.47 2.75 3.50
C PRO A 188 -23.87 3.67 4.65
N VAL A 189 -23.47 4.94 4.56
CA VAL A 189 -23.81 5.98 5.54
C VAL A 189 -25.33 6.12 5.67
#